data_AF-A0A3S2A448-F1
#
_entry.id   AF-A0A3S2A448-F1
#
_cell.length_a   1.000
_cell.length_b   1.000
_cell.length_c   1.000
_cell.angle_alpha   90.00
_cell.angle_beta   90.00
_cell.angle_gamma   90.00
#
_symmetry.space_group_name_H-M   'P 1'
#
loop_
_entity.id
_entity.type
_entity.pdbx_description
1 polymer ?
#
loop_
_entity_poly.entity_id
_entity_poly.type
_entity_poly.pdbx_seq_one_letter_code
_entity_poly.pdbx_strand_id
1 'polypeptide(L)'
;YDNGTRFEFECYDIAHLYNLSHFADRGLVEPPFFVQSVFGLLGGIGTHPEDVAHMKRTADRLFGDQFRWSVLGAGASQLRIAAQSAALGGNIRVGLEDSLWAGKGKLAKSNAEQVLLARKIIEGLGMEVATPDEAREILSLKGGDKVAF
;
A
#
# COMPACT_ATOMS: atom_id res chain seq x y z
N TYR A 1 -4.09 -22.49 -9.12
CA TYR A 1 -4.38 -21.05 -9.01
C TYR A 1 -5.19 -20.70 -10.24
N ASP A 2 -6.53 -20.81 -10.16
CA ASP A 2 -7.31 -20.97 -11.41
C ASP A 2 -8.30 -19.82 -11.63
N ASN A 3 -8.55 -18.98 -10.62
CA ASN A 3 -9.59 -17.94 -10.67
C ASN A 3 -9.08 -16.55 -11.13
N GLY A 4 -7.80 -16.44 -11.50
CA GLY A 4 -7.19 -15.20 -11.99
C GLY A 4 -7.11 -14.06 -10.96
N THR A 5 -7.13 -14.38 -9.66
CA THR A 5 -6.99 -13.40 -8.57
C THR A 5 -5.54 -12.94 -8.46
N ARG A 6 -5.34 -11.62 -8.36
CA ARG A 6 -4.07 -11.01 -7.98
C ARG A 6 -4.09 -10.61 -6.51
N PHE A 7 -2.90 -10.48 -5.93
CA PHE A 7 -2.74 -10.31 -4.48
C PHE A 7 -2.23 -8.92 -4.13
N GLU A 8 -2.76 -8.39 -3.04
CA GLU A 8 -2.10 -7.39 -2.20
C GLU A 8 -1.28 -8.15 -1.14
N PHE A 9 0.04 -8.04 -1.20
CA PHE A 9 0.96 -8.74 -0.31
C PHE A 9 1.24 -7.89 0.94
N GLU A 10 0.55 -8.21 2.03
CA GLU A 10 0.68 -7.52 3.32
C GLU A 10 2.01 -7.85 4.01
N CYS A 11 2.92 -6.87 4.04
CA CYS A 11 4.27 -6.98 4.59
C CYS A 11 4.40 -6.10 5.83
N TYR A 12 4.40 -6.74 7.00
CA TYR A 12 4.42 -6.08 8.31
C TYR A 12 5.84 -5.87 8.85
N ASP A 13 6.84 -6.49 8.23
CA ASP A 13 8.24 -6.37 8.59
C ASP A 13 9.12 -6.77 7.39
N ILE A 14 10.42 -6.50 7.49
CA ILE A 14 11.43 -6.80 6.46
C ILE A 14 11.44 -8.29 6.12
N ALA A 15 11.25 -9.16 7.11
CA ALA A 15 11.17 -10.60 6.89
C ALA A 15 10.06 -10.99 5.90
N HIS A 16 8.94 -10.25 5.84
CA HIS A 16 7.84 -10.55 4.93
C HIS A 16 8.21 -10.25 3.47
N LEU A 17 9.05 -9.24 3.22
CA LEU A 17 9.59 -8.97 1.87
C LEU A 17 10.50 -10.11 1.41
N TYR A 18 11.34 -10.63 2.30
CA TYR A 18 12.18 -11.81 1.99
C TYR A 18 11.34 -13.07 1.79
N ASN A 19 10.26 -13.26 2.55
CA ASN A 19 9.32 -14.36 2.32
C ASN A 19 8.65 -14.25 0.94
N LEU A 20 8.22 -13.06 0.54
CA LEU A 20 7.66 -12.82 -0.79
C LEU A 20 8.69 -13.11 -1.89
N SER A 21 9.95 -12.65 -1.72
CA SER A 21 11.06 -12.97 -2.64
C SER A 21 11.23 -14.48 -2.81
N HIS A 22 11.20 -15.25 -1.72
CA HIS A 22 11.27 -16.72 -1.79
C HIS A 22 10.15 -17.34 -2.61
N PHE A 23 8.91 -16.82 -2.53
CA PHE A 23 7.81 -17.30 -3.37
C PHE A 23 7.95 -16.87 -4.83
N ALA A 24 8.44 -15.65 -5.08
CA ALA A 24 8.70 -15.12 -6.41
C ALA A 24 9.80 -15.92 -7.13
N ASP A 25 10.92 -16.22 -6.45
CA ASP A 25 12.04 -17.00 -6.98
C ASP A 25 11.63 -18.42 -7.40
N ARG A 26 10.56 -18.94 -6.78
CA ARG A 26 9.99 -20.26 -7.08
C ARG A 26 8.89 -20.24 -8.15
N GLY A 27 8.59 -19.07 -8.72
CA GLY A 27 7.52 -18.90 -9.72
C GLY A 27 6.12 -19.20 -9.18
N LEU A 28 5.90 -19.02 -7.87
CA LEU A 28 4.60 -19.30 -7.24
C LEU A 28 3.66 -18.09 -7.28
N VAL A 29 4.21 -16.91 -7.56
CA VAL A 29 3.49 -15.64 -7.73
C VAL A 29 4.11 -14.88 -8.90
N GLU A 30 3.29 -14.18 -9.67
CA GLU A 30 3.70 -13.48 -10.88
C GLU A 30 3.64 -11.96 -10.68
N PRO A 31 4.55 -11.17 -11.28
CA PRO A 31 4.49 -9.71 -11.24
C PRO A 31 3.30 -9.13 -12.05
N PRO A 32 2.95 -7.84 -11.88
CA PRO A 32 3.51 -6.91 -10.89
C PRO A 32 3.08 -7.26 -9.46
N PHE A 33 4.03 -7.35 -8.53
CA PHE A 33 3.74 -7.62 -7.11
C PHE A 33 3.16 -6.35 -6.47
N PHE A 34 1.93 -6.40 -5.96
CA PHE A 34 1.38 -5.28 -5.21
C PHE A 34 1.76 -5.42 -3.73
N VAL A 35 2.84 -4.77 -3.32
CA VAL A 35 3.39 -4.88 -1.96
C VAL A 35 2.79 -3.80 -1.09
N GLN A 36 2.04 -4.20 -0.06
CA GLN A 36 1.47 -3.32 0.96
C GLN A 36 2.36 -3.36 2.20
N SER A 37 3.08 -2.29 2.50
CA SER A 37 3.87 -2.19 3.73
C SER A 37 3.02 -1.64 4.87
N VAL A 38 2.91 -2.41 5.95
CA VAL A 38 2.02 -2.13 7.09
C VAL A 38 2.86 -1.68 8.28
N PHE A 39 2.62 -0.45 8.74
CA PHE A 39 3.43 0.19 9.77
C PHE A 39 2.63 0.47 11.05
N GLY A 40 3.24 0.17 12.21
CA GLY A 40 2.75 0.64 13.51
C GLY A 40 1.78 -0.26 14.25
N LEU A 41 1.71 -1.54 13.88
CA LEU A 41 0.99 -2.55 14.65
C LEU A 41 1.94 -3.26 15.62
N LEU A 42 1.49 -3.49 16.85
CA LEU A 42 2.29 -4.21 17.85
C LEU A 42 2.59 -5.63 17.35
N GLY A 43 3.87 -5.95 17.21
CA GLY A 43 4.37 -7.21 16.63
C GLY A 43 4.90 -7.09 15.20
N GLY A 44 4.70 -5.96 14.53
CA GLY A 44 5.34 -5.62 13.26
C GLY A 44 6.33 -4.47 13.39
N ILE A 45 6.73 -3.92 12.24
CA ILE A 45 7.64 -2.78 12.12
C ILE A 45 6.96 -1.48 12.62
N GLY A 46 7.78 -0.55 13.10
CA GLY A 46 7.36 0.72 13.67
C GLY A 46 6.81 1.73 12.66
N THR A 47 6.61 2.97 13.12
CA THR A 47 6.15 4.09 12.26
C THR A 47 7.25 5.13 12.06
N HIS A 48 8.49 4.82 12.41
CA HIS A 48 9.60 5.74 12.25
C HIS A 48 9.87 5.95 10.75
N PRO A 49 10.24 7.16 10.28
CA PRO A 49 10.55 7.37 8.86
C PRO A 49 11.62 6.44 8.30
N GLU A 50 12.58 6.03 9.13
CA GLU A 50 13.60 5.02 8.75
C GLU A 50 12.99 3.64 8.51
N ASP A 51 11.93 3.26 9.23
CA ASP A 51 11.22 2.00 8.97
C ASP A 51 10.60 2.01 7.57
N VAL A 52 9.96 3.14 7.21
CA VAL A 52 9.34 3.36 5.89
C VAL A 52 10.39 3.33 4.79
N ALA A 53 11.50 4.06 4.96
CA ALA A 53 12.59 4.08 4.01
C ALA A 53 13.27 2.72 3.87
N HIS A 54 13.41 1.96 4.96
CA HIS A 54 14.05 0.65 4.94
C HIS A 54 13.19 -0.42 4.25
N MET A 55 11.87 -0.41 4.46
CA MET A 55 10.92 -1.26 3.72
C MET A 55 11.00 -0.99 2.22
N LYS A 56 10.94 0.29 1.80
CA LYS A 56 11.07 0.65 0.38
C LYS A 56 12.39 0.21 -0.21
N ARG A 57 13.51 0.53 0.45
CA ARG A 57 14.86 0.14 -0.01
C ARG A 57 15.01 -1.37 -0.15
N THR A 58 14.39 -2.14 0.74
CA THR A 58 14.44 -3.60 0.66
C THR A 58 13.58 -4.13 -0.47
N ALA A 59 12.36 -3.61 -0.66
CA ALA A 59 11.52 -3.97 -1.79
C ALA A 59 12.18 -3.62 -3.14
N ASP A 60 12.80 -2.45 -3.26
CA ASP A 60 13.55 -2.05 -4.46
C ASP A 60 14.69 -3.02 -4.78
N ARG A 61 15.43 -3.43 -3.76
CA ARG A 61 16.56 -4.36 -3.91
C ARG A 61 16.12 -5.77 -4.30
N LEU A 62 14.96 -6.22 -3.82
CA LEU A 62 14.47 -7.58 -4.05
C LEU A 62 13.65 -7.70 -5.34
N PHE A 63 12.86 -6.69 -5.68
CA PHE A 63 11.86 -6.78 -6.75
C PHE A 63 12.09 -5.81 -7.92
N GLY A 64 13.03 -4.86 -7.81
CA GLY A 64 13.34 -3.92 -8.88
C GLY A 64 12.11 -3.18 -9.41
N ASP A 65 11.83 -3.28 -10.70
CA ASP A 65 10.69 -2.68 -11.39
C ASP A 65 9.42 -3.57 -11.40
N GLN A 66 9.52 -4.79 -10.88
CA GLN A 66 8.48 -5.82 -10.91
C GLN A 66 7.40 -5.64 -9.83
N PHE A 67 7.46 -4.58 -9.02
CA PHE A 67 6.50 -4.34 -7.95
C PHE A 67 5.85 -2.96 -8.02
N ARG A 68 4.70 -2.85 -7.38
CA ARG A 68 4.01 -1.60 -7.09
C ARG A 68 3.88 -1.52 -5.57
N TRP A 69 4.39 -0.43 -5.01
CA TRP A 69 4.43 -0.25 -3.57
C TRP A 69 3.21 0.51 -3.08
N SER A 70 2.59 0.07 -2.00
CA SER A 70 1.61 0.82 -1.22
C SER A 70 2.02 0.82 0.24
N VAL A 71 1.53 1.79 1.00
CA VAL A 71 1.71 1.84 2.46
C VAL A 71 0.39 2.01 3.22
N LEU A 72 0.37 1.46 4.42
CA LEU A 72 -0.62 1.70 5.46
C LEU A 72 0.08 2.15 6.74
N GLY A 73 -0.37 3.26 7.34
CA GLY A 73 0.08 3.69 8.66
C GLY A 73 -1.01 3.56 9.71
N ALA A 74 -0.78 2.78 10.78
CA ALA A 74 -1.78 2.54 11.81
C ALA A 74 -2.14 3.83 12.59
N GLY A 75 -3.44 4.03 12.83
CA GLY A 75 -3.97 5.08 13.69
C GLY A 75 -3.53 6.50 13.29
N ALA A 76 -2.93 7.21 14.25
CA ALA A 76 -2.48 8.60 14.06
C ALA A 76 -1.32 8.75 13.07
N SER A 77 -0.76 7.66 12.54
CA SER A 77 0.32 7.66 11.56
C SER A 77 -0.16 7.60 10.11
N GLN A 78 -1.44 7.29 9.86
CA GLN A 78 -2.02 7.07 8.52
C GLN A 78 -1.61 8.15 7.50
N LEU A 79 -1.96 9.42 7.74
CA LEU A 79 -1.66 10.50 6.78
C LEU A 79 -0.16 10.84 6.69
N ARG A 80 0.61 10.65 7.77
CA ARG A 80 2.06 10.92 7.79
C ARG A 80 2.84 9.89 6.97
N ILE A 81 2.42 8.63 7.03
CA ILE A 81 3.02 7.53 6.25
C ILE A 81 2.54 7.60 4.80
N ALA A 82 1.27 7.92 4.56
CA ALA A 82 0.76 8.19 3.21
C ALA A 82 1.55 9.30 2.51
N ALA A 83 1.81 10.43 3.19
CA ALA A 83 2.63 11.51 2.65
C ALA A 83 4.06 11.08 2.30
N GLN A 84 4.69 10.25 3.15
CA GLN A 84 6.03 9.70 2.86
C GLN A 84 6.02 8.79 1.63
N SER A 85 5.04 7.89 1.51
CA SER A 85 4.92 7.02 0.33
C SER A 85 4.69 7.80 -0.94
N ALA A 86 3.76 8.77 -0.94
CA ALA A 86 3.51 9.61 -2.10
C ALA A 86 4.80 10.34 -2.54
N ALA A 87 5.54 10.93 -1.60
CA ALA A 87 6.82 11.59 -1.88
C ALA A 87 7.91 10.64 -2.42
N LEU A 88 7.81 9.34 -2.13
CA LEU A 88 8.70 8.29 -2.63
C LEU A 88 8.18 7.60 -3.92
N GLY A 89 7.10 8.12 -4.52
CA GLY A 89 6.49 7.57 -5.73
C GLY A 89 5.68 6.28 -5.51
N GLY A 90 5.25 6.02 -4.27
CA GLY A 90 4.40 4.90 -3.91
C GLY A 90 2.91 5.24 -3.90
N ASN A 91 2.09 4.19 -3.80
CA ASN A 91 0.64 4.27 -3.57
C ASN A 91 0.34 4.40 -2.07
N ILE A 92 -0.90 4.73 -1.73
CA ILE A 92 -1.33 4.93 -0.34
C ILE A 92 -2.63 4.18 -0.06
N ARG A 93 -2.75 3.68 1.18
CA ARG A 93 -3.98 3.12 1.73
C ARG A 93 -4.47 3.97 2.90
N VAL A 94 -5.77 4.26 2.90
CA VAL A 94 -6.48 4.92 3.99
C VAL A 94 -7.83 4.24 4.20
N GLY A 95 -8.37 4.36 5.40
CA GLY A 95 -9.66 3.83 5.76
C GLY A 95 -9.84 3.71 7.27
N LEU A 96 -11.10 3.54 7.67
CA LEU A 96 -11.52 3.36 9.05
C LEU A 96 -11.02 2.04 9.64
N GLU A 97 -10.67 1.07 8.79
CA GLU A 97 -9.97 -0.15 9.17
C GLU A 97 -8.63 0.17 9.86
N ASP A 98 -7.86 1.10 9.27
CA ASP A 98 -6.49 1.36 9.72
C ASP A 98 -6.43 2.50 10.75
N SER A 99 -7.40 3.43 10.72
CA SER A 99 -7.46 4.57 11.63
C SER A 99 -8.88 5.10 11.82
N LEU A 100 -9.28 5.33 13.07
CA LEU A 100 -10.57 5.96 13.38
C LEU A 100 -10.54 7.50 13.26
N TRP A 101 -9.42 8.10 12.89
CA TRP A 101 -9.17 9.53 13.05
C TRP A 101 -9.12 10.29 11.72
N ALA A 102 -9.69 11.49 11.68
CA ALA A 102 -9.55 12.49 10.60
C ALA A 102 -8.58 13.63 11.01
N GLY A 103 -7.84 13.45 12.10
CA GLY A 103 -6.95 14.43 12.71
C GLY A 103 -6.78 14.18 14.20
N LYS A 104 -5.84 14.90 14.83
CA LYS A 104 -5.56 14.75 16.27
C LYS A 104 -6.83 15.01 17.09
N GLY A 105 -7.33 13.98 17.77
CA GLY A 105 -8.53 14.06 18.62
C GLY A 105 -9.85 14.19 17.87
N LYS A 106 -9.88 14.02 16.53
CA LYS A 106 -11.09 14.11 15.71
C LYS A 106 -11.38 12.77 15.05
N LEU A 107 -12.49 12.13 15.43
CA LEU A 107 -12.95 10.92 14.76
C LEU A 107 -13.35 11.23 13.31
N ALA A 108 -12.97 10.34 12.39
CA ALA A 108 -13.43 10.38 11.02
C ALA A 108 -14.91 9.97 10.96
N LYS A 109 -15.71 10.72 10.19
CA LYS A 109 -17.14 10.47 10.03
C LYS A 109 -17.43 9.39 8.98
N SER A 110 -16.49 9.15 8.07
CA SER A 110 -16.59 8.15 7.00
C SER A 110 -15.23 7.85 6.40
N ASN A 111 -15.10 6.72 5.69
CA ASN A 111 -13.95 6.43 4.84
C ASN A 111 -13.71 7.55 3.81
N ALA A 112 -14.77 8.13 3.26
CA ALA A 112 -14.67 9.20 2.27
C ALA A 112 -14.00 10.47 2.83
N GLU A 113 -14.17 10.78 4.12
CA GLU A 113 -13.45 11.90 4.74
C GLU A 113 -11.93 11.68 4.71
N GLN A 114 -11.47 10.45 4.98
CA GLN A 114 -10.05 10.10 4.92
C GLN A 114 -9.52 10.07 3.48
N VAL A 115 -10.30 9.57 2.52
CA VAL A 115 -9.94 9.64 1.08
C VAL A 115 -9.74 11.08 0.63
N LEU A 116 -10.62 12.01 1.02
CA LEU A 116 -10.47 13.43 0.69
C LEU A 116 -9.24 14.07 1.34
N LEU A 117 -8.88 13.68 2.56
CA LEU A 117 -7.65 14.14 3.21
C LEU A 117 -6.40 13.62 2.49
N ALA A 118 -6.41 12.35 2.10
CA ALA A 118 -5.32 11.72 1.37
C ALA A 118 -5.15 12.30 -0.04
N ARG A 119 -6.25 12.55 -0.75
CA ARG A 119 -6.27 13.20 -2.06
C ARG A 119 -5.64 14.59 -2.03
N LYS A 120 -5.88 15.39 -0.99
CA LYS A 120 -5.24 16.71 -0.82
C LYS A 120 -3.71 16.61 -0.72
N ILE A 121 -3.19 15.55 -0.11
CA ILE A 121 -1.74 15.31 -0.04
C ILE A 121 -1.19 15.01 -1.44
N ILE A 122 -1.85 14.10 -2.17
CA ILE A 122 -1.47 13.71 -3.54
C ILE A 122 -1.47 14.94 -4.47
N GLU A 123 -2.57 15.67 -4.53
CA GLU A 123 -2.72 16.86 -5.38
C GLU A 123 -1.74 17.99 -4.97
N GLY A 124 -1.48 18.13 -3.66
CA GLY A 124 -0.50 19.08 -3.14
C GLY A 124 0.95 18.78 -3.55
N LEU A 125 1.26 17.52 -3.87
CA LEU A 125 2.55 17.11 -4.43
C LEU A 125 2.60 17.17 -5.97
N GLY A 126 1.54 17.67 -6.61
CA GLY A 126 1.45 17.75 -8.07
C GLY A 126 1.17 16.41 -8.76
N MET A 127 0.63 15.44 -8.03
CA MET A 127 0.26 14.11 -8.54
C MET A 127 -1.26 14.01 -8.77
N GLU A 128 -1.67 12.99 -9.51
CA GLU A 128 -3.07 12.68 -9.78
C GLU A 128 -3.47 11.33 -9.18
N VAL A 129 -4.76 11.17 -8.86
CA VAL A 129 -5.31 9.93 -8.30
C VAL A 129 -5.76 9.02 -9.43
N ALA A 130 -5.25 7.79 -9.45
CA ALA A 130 -5.67 6.78 -10.41
C ALA A 130 -7.17 6.46 -10.29
N THR A 131 -7.83 6.41 -11.44
CA THR A 131 -9.16 5.83 -11.61
C THR A 131 -9.12 4.31 -11.38
N PRO A 132 -10.28 3.67 -11.14
CA PRO A 132 -10.33 2.22 -11.04
C PRO A 132 -9.81 1.48 -12.29
N ASP A 133 -9.98 2.04 -13.49
CA ASP A 133 -9.50 1.41 -14.72
C ASP A 133 -7.97 1.50 -14.83
N GLU A 134 -7.38 2.65 -14.51
CA GLU A 134 -5.92 2.81 -14.43
C GLU A 134 -5.32 1.89 -13.36
N ALA A 135 -5.97 1.77 -12.20
CA ALA A 135 -5.52 0.84 -11.15
C ALA A 135 -5.54 -0.62 -11.64
N ARG A 136 -6.55 -1.03 -12.43
CA ARG A 136 -6.58 -2.37 -13.03
C ARG A 136 -5.45 -2.57 -14.02
N GLU A 137 -5.12 -1.57 -14.83
CA GLU A 137 -4.00 -1.63 -15.76
C GLU A 137 -2.66 -1.76 -15.01
N ILE A 138 -2.40 -0.83 -14.06
CA ILE A 138 -1.18 -0.78 -13.24
C ILE A 138 -0.93 -2.12 -12.52
N LEU A 139 -1.99 -2.74 -12.00
CA LEU A 139 -1.91 -3.96 -11.20
C LEU A 139 -2.22 -5.22 -12.00
N SER A 140 -2.47 -5.12 -13.32
CA SER A 140 -2.81 -6.24 -14.21
C SER A 140 -4.02 -7.06 -13.73
N LEU A 141 -5.07 -6.40 -13.24
CA LEU A 141 -6.28 -7.05 -12.73
C LEU A 141 -7.20 -7.54 -13.85
N LYS A 142 -7.93 -8.63 -13.61
CA LYS A 142 -8.73 -9.33 -14.63
C LYS A 142 -9.94 -8.57 -15.18
N GLY A 143 -10.41 -7.53 -14.49
CA GLY A 143 -11.64 -6.81 -14.82
C GLY A 143 -12.77 -7.06 -13.82
N GLY A 144 -13.66 -6.09 -13.66
CA GLY A 144 -14.82 -6.18 -12.76
C GLY A 144 -15.92 -7.12 -13.27
N ASP A 145 -15.95 -7.39 -14.57
CA ASP A 145 -16.86 -8.33 -15.26
C ASP A 145 -16.47 -9.80 -15.09
N LYS A 146 -15.27 -10.08 -14.55
CA LYS A 146 -14.72 -11.44 -14.36
C LYS A 146 -14.68 -11.88 -12.91
N VAL A 147 -15.54 -11.30 -12.07
CA VAL A 147 -15.74 -11.67 -10.67
C VAL A 147 -17.11 -12.36 -10.49
N ALA A 148 -17.27 -13.13 -9.41
CA ALA A 148 -18.44 -13.98 -9.19
C ALA A 148 -19.40 -13.39 -8.13
N PHE A 149 -19.79 -12.12 -8.30
CA PHE A 149 -20.79 -11.41 -7.49
C PHE A 149 -21.47 -10.29 -8.29
#